data_AF-A0A7W4VXB7-F1
#
_entry.id   AF-A0A7W4VXB7-F1
#
_cell.length_a   1.000
_cell.length_b   1.000
_cell.length_c   1.000
_cell.angle_alpha   90.00
_cell.angle_beta   90.00
_cell.angle_gamma   90.00
#
_symmetry.space_group_name_H-M   'P 1'
#
loop_
_entity.id
_entity.type
_entity.pdbx_description
1 polymer ?
#
loop_
_entity_poly.entity_id
_entity_poly.type
_entity_poly.pdbx_seq_one_letter_code
_entity_poly.pdbx_strand_id
1 'polypeptide(L)'
;MSAPARGVDDPARAARRHHLHWATALDRLELDVIRAERMLEDPSRPAPEDWDEPMLDGPIPADLRDRAIALRERQRRVQAAMTDALGTIARQHEFAARVDRATRQDGAAVYVDVTA
;
A
#
# COMPACT_ATOMS: atom_id res chain seq x y z
N MET A 1 29.37 31.88 35.69
CA MET A 1 28.67 31.34 34.50
C MET A 1 29.36 30.04 34.10
N SER A 2 28.92 28.90 34.64
CA SER A 2 29.40 27.58 34.24
C SER A 2 28.52 27.04 33.12
N ALA A 3 29.14 26.68 32.00
CA ALA A 3 28.48 25.95 30.92
C ALA A 3 28.12 24.53 31.38
N PRO A 4 26.96 23.97 31.00
CA PRO A 4 26.61 22.61 31.38
C PRO A 4 27.47 21.63 30.59
N ALA A 5 28.02 20.65 31.30
CA ALA A 5 28.66 19.48 30.71
C ALA A 5 27.67 18.82 29.74
N ARG A 6 28.06 18.70 28.47
CA ARG A 6 27.34 17.88 27.48
C ARG A 6 27.16 16.49 28.08
N GLY A 7 25.91 16.10 28.31
CA GLY A 7 25.57 14.78 28.82
C GLY A 7 26.15 13.72 27.90
N VAL A 8 26.94 12.82 28.47
CA VAL A 8 27.32 11.58 27.80
C VAL A 8 26.02 10.81 27.58
N ASP A 9 25.57 10.67 26.34
CA ASP A 9 24.41 9.83 26.04
C ASP A 9 24.72 8.40 26.48
N ASP A 10 23.92 7.88 27.41
CA ASP A 10 23.98 6.49 27.86
C ASP A 10 23.80 5.56 26.65
N PRO A 11 24.80 4.71 26.31
CA PRO A 11 24.75 3.85 25.12
C PRO A 11 23.55 2.89 25.16
N ALA A 12 23.12 2.45 26.34
CA ALA A 12 21.95 1.60 26.48
C ALA A 12 20.66 2.38 26.15
N ARG A 13 20.59 3.67 26.47
CA ARG A 13 19.46 4.53 26.09
C ARG A 13 19.46 4.82 24.59
N ALA A 14 20.62 5.07 23.99
CA ALA A 14 20.74 5.26 22.54
C ALA A 14 20.27 4.00 21.78
N ALA A 15 20.73 2.81 22.18
CA ALA A 15 20.32 1.54 21.57
C ALA A 15 18.80 1.29 21.69
N ARG A 16 18.20 1.60 22.85
CA ARG A 16 16.74 1.50 23.03
C ARG A 16 15.96 2.46 22.13
N ARG A 17 16.42 3.71 21.98
CA ARG A 17 15.77 4.67 21.06
C ARG A 17 15.88 4.21 19.61
N HIS A 18 17.06 3.74 19.20
CA HIS A 18 17.27 3.19 17.87
C HIS A 18 16.36 1.98 17.59
N HIS A 19 16.22 1.07 18.55
CA HIS A 19 15.30 -0.05 18.45
C HIS A 19 13.84 0.40 18.30
N LEU A 20 13.38 1.31 19.17
CA LEU A 20 12.01 1.84 19.11
C LEU A 20 11.72 2.57 17.79
N HIS A 21 12.71 3.28 17.25
CA HIS A 21 12.60 3.97 15.96
C HIS A 21 12.36 2.98 14.82
N TRP A 22 13.16 1.91 14.77
CA TRP A 22 12.96 0.81 13.80
C TRP A 22 11.64 0.08 13.99
N ALA A 23 11.25 -0.22 15.24
CA ALA A 23 9.99 -0.89 15.53
C ALA A 23 8.80 -0.03 15.05
N THR A 24 8.83 1.28 15.33
CA THR A 24 7.78 2.21 14.90
C THR A 24 7.68 2.30 13.38
N ALA A 25 8.82 2.32 12.68
CA ALA A 25 8.83 2.32 11.22
C ALA A 25 8.24 1.03 10.63
N LEU A 26 8.56 -0.13 11.21
CA LEU A 26 7.98 -1.41 10.81
C LEU A 26 6.48 -1.48 11.12
N ASP A 27 6.02 -0.94 12.26
CA ASP A 27 4.60 -0.89 12.60
C ASP A 27 3.81 -0.08 11.57
N ARG A 28 4.33 1.07 11.13
CA ARG A 28 3.71 1.89 10.08
C ARG A 28 3.64 1.15 8.75
N LEU A 29 4.75 0.56 8.31
CA LEU A 29 4.79 -0.25 7.09
C LEU A 29 3.81 -1.43 7.13
N GLU A 30 3.65 -2.08 8.28
CA GLU A 30 2.69 -3.16 8.46
C GLU A 30 1.24 -2.69 8.33
N LEU A 31 0.91 -1.54 8.91
CA LEU A 31 -0.42 -0.94 8.78
C LEU A 31 -0.74 -0.61 7.32
N ASP A 32 0.23 -0.09 6.57
CA ASP A 32 0.02 0.24 5.16
C ASP A 32 -0.14 -0.99 4.28
N VAL A 33 0.60 -2.07 4.58
CA VAL A 33 0.38 -3.37 3.93
C VAL A 33 -1.01 -3.89 4.21
N ILE A 34 -1.49 -3.82 5.45
CA ILE A 34 -2.85 -4.24 5.81
C ILE A 34 -3.90 -3.40 5.08
N ARG A 35 -3.69 -2.09 4.95
CA ARG A 35 -4.59 -1.20 4.19
C ARG A 35 -4.63 -1.59 2.71
N ALA A 36 -3.46 -1.85 2.11
CA ALA A 36 -3.32 -2.28 0.73
C ALA A 36 -3.98 -3.65 0.48
N GLU A 37 -3.79 -4.62 1.38
CA GLU A 37 -4.46 -5.92 1.32
C GLU A 37 -5.99 -5.76 1.34
N ARG A 38 -6.52 -4.93 2.26
CA ARG A 38 -7.96 -4.65 2.34
C ARG A 38 -8.52 -3.93 1.12
N MET A 39 -7.73 -3.08 0.47
CA MET A 39 -8.14 -2.39 -0.76
C MET A 39 -8.22 -3.37 -1.95
N LEU A 40 -7.36 -4.41 -1.97
CA LEU A 40 -7.47 -5.49 -2.96
C LEU A 40 -8.73 -6.34 -2.76
N GLU A 41 -9.15 -6.54 -1.51
CA GLU A 41 -10.40 -7.24 -1.17
C GLU A 41 -11.64 -6.40 -1.49
N ASP A 42 -11.57 -5.10 -1.22
CA ASP A 42 -12.66 -4.14 -1.41
C ASP A 42 -12.15 -2.83 -2.05
N PRO A 43 -12.24 -2.71 -3.38
CA PRO A 43 -11.78 -1.54 -4.13
C PRO A 43 -12.56 -0.26 -3.84
N SER A 44 -13.69 -0.33 -3.11
CA SER A 44 -14.48 0.86 -2.74
C SER A 44 -13.87 1.62 -1.55
N ARG A 45 -12.88 1.02 -0.87
CA ARG A 45 -12.20 1.64 0.25
C ARG A 45 -11.38 2.86 -0.19
N PRO A 46 -11.26 3.87 0.70
CA PRO A 46 -10.43 5.03 0.41
C PRO A 46 -8.99 4.60 0.17
N ALA A 47 -8.35 5.27 -0.78
CA ALA A 47 -6.92 5.11 -1.02
C ALA A 47 -6.13 5.45 0.26
N PRO A 48 -5.02 4.75 0.53
CA PRO A 48 -4.13 5.11 1.63
C PRO A 48 -3.60 6.54 1.44
N GLU A 49 -3.25 7.18 2.55
CA GLU A 49 -2.56 8.47 2.56
C GLU A 49 -1.22 8.37 1.81
N ASP A 50 -0.72 9.50 1.32
CA ASP A 50 0.59 9.57 0.67
C ASP A 50 1.68 9.04 1.61
N TRP A 51 2.51 8.14 1.10
CA TRP A 51 3.56 7.48 1.87
C TRP A 51 4.81 8.36 1.97
N ASP A 52 5.17 8.70 3.22
CA ASP A 52 6.45 9.35 3.53
C ASP A 52 7.50 8.32 3.97
N GLU A 53 8.64 8.31 3.28
CA GLU A 53 9.73 7.39 3.61
C GLU A 53 10.33 7.70 5.01
N PRO A 54 10.36 6.73 5.93
CA PRO A 54 10.91 6.95 7.25
C PRO A 54 12.43 7.10 7.17
N MET A 55 12.96 8.18 7.75
CA MET A 55 14.40 8.32 7.96
C MET A 55 14.87 7.33 9.01
N LEU A 56 15.53 6.25 8.59
CA LEU A 56 16.02 5.20 9.46
C LEU A 56 17.54 5.33 9.61
N ASP A 57 18.00 5.58 10.83
CA ASP A 57 19.43 5.67 11.11
C ASP A 57 19.99 4.28 11.41
N GLY A 58 21.12 3.94 10.79
CA GLY A 58 21.87 2.71 11.08
C GLY A 58 21.21 1.41 10.57
N PRO A 59 21.83 0.25 10.85
CA PRO A 59 21.30 -1.05 10.45
C PRO A 59 20.12 -1.47 11.33
N ILE A 60 19.23 -2.28 10.77
CA ILE A 60 18.11 -2.87 11.53
C ILE A 60 18.61 -3.70 12.73
N PRO A 61 18.00 -3.55 13.93
CA PRO A 61 18.24 -4.44 15.06
C PRO A 61 18.00 -5.92 14.71
N ALA A 62 18.86 -6.80 15.19
CA ALA A 62 18.88 -8.22 14.80
C ALA A 62 17.56 -8.95 15.11
N ASP A 63 16.91 -8.61 16.22
CA ASP A 63 15.63 -9.17 16.66
C ASP A 63 14.45 -8.72 15.78
N LEU A 64 14.56 -7.56 15.11
CA LEU A 64 13.55 -7.05 14.19
C LEU A 64 13.76 -7.55 12.75
N ARG A 65 14.88 -8.22 12.46
CA ARG A 65 15.25 -8.65 11.11
C ARG A 65 14.23 -9.61 10.51
N ASP A 66 13.84 -10.64 11.26
CA ASP A 66 12.93 -11.67 10.75
C ASP A 66 11.54 -11.09 10.50
N ARG A 67 11.10 -10.17 11.37
CA ARG A 67 9.87 -9.38 11.17
C ARG A 67 9.92 -8.58 9.87
N ALA A 68 11.02 -7.84 9.64
CA ALA A 68 11.18 -7.05 8.42
C ALA A 68 11.21 -7.91 7.15
N ILE A 69 11.81 -9.10 7.20
CA ILE A 69 11.80 -10.05 6.08
C ILE A 69 10.39 -10.55 5.80
N ALA A 70 9.64 -10.95 6.83
CA ALA A 70 8.26 -11.40 6.68
C ALA A 70 7.36 -10.30 6.10
N LEU A 71 7.55 -9.06 6.56
CA LEU A 71 6.86 -7.89 6.03
C LEU A 71 7.17 -7.65 4.56
N ARG A 72 8.45 -7.70 4.18
CA ARG A 72 8.88 -7.53 2.78
C ARG A 72 8.28 -8.58 1.85
N GLU A 73 8.17 -9.82 2.30
CA GLU A 73 7.52 -10.88 1.52
C GLU A 73 6.02 -10.63 1.34
N ARG A 74 5.33 -10.09 2.35
CA ARG A 74 3.94 -9.65 2.21
C ARG A 74 3.81 -8.51 1.21
N GLN A 75 4.68 -7.50 1.30
CA GLN A 75 4.72 -6.37 0.37
C GLN A 75 4.86 -6.84 -1.09
N ARG A 76 5.75 -7.80 -1.36
CA ARG A 76 5.92 -8.39 -2.70
C ARG A 76 4.66 -9.08 -3.22
N ARG A 77 3.97 -9.83 -2.36
CA ARG A 77 2.70 -10.49 -2.73
C ARG A 77 1.60 -9.47 -3.05
N VAL A 78 1.47 -8.43 -2.24
CA VAL A 78 0.51 -7.34 -2.47
C VAL A 78 0.83 -6.60 -3.77
N GLN A 79 2.09 -6.28 -4.02
CA GLN A 79 2.53 -5.63 -5.25
C GLN A 79 2.19 -6.46 -6.51
N ALA A 80 2.42 -7.77 -6.47
CA ALA A 80 2.05 -8.67 -7.55
C ALA A 80 0.52 -8.67 -7.77
N ALA A 81 -0.26 -8.82 -6.70
CA ALA A 81 -1.72 -8.83 -6.78
C ALA A 81 -2.29 -7.50 -7.31
N MET A 82 -1.72 -6.36 -6.91
CA MET A 82 -2.10 -5.04 -7.47
C MET A 82 -1.82 -4.96 -8.97
N THR A 83 -0.67 -5.46 -9.42
CA THR A 83 -0.31 -5.46 -10.85
C THR A 83 -1.29 -6.31 -11.66
N ASP A 84 -1.67 -7.47 -11.14
CA ASP A 84 -2.66 -8.35 -11.77
C ASP A 84 -4.06 -7.74 -11.82
N ALA A 85 -4.46 -7.04 -10.75
CA ALA A 85 -5.72 -6.32 -10.68
C ALA A 85 -5.77 -5.20 -11.73
N LEU A 86 -4.71 -4.40 -11.84
CA LEU A 86 -4.58 -3.35 -12.87
C LEU A 86 -4.67 -3.92 -14.28
N GLY A 87 -4.01 -5.05 -14.56
CA GLY A 87 -4.11 -5.72 -15.86
C GLY A 87 -5.50 -6.26 -16.17
N THR A 88 -6.27 -6.66 -15.16
CA THR A 88 -7.65 -7.10 -15.32
C THR A 88 -8.59 -5.93 -15.60
N ILE A 89 -8.44 -4.82 -14.88
CA ILE A 89 -9.18 -3.58 -15.09
C ILE A 89 -8.95 -3.06 -16.51
N ALA A 90 -7.70 -3.03 -16.98
CA ALA A 90 -7.37 -2.59 -18.34
C ALA A 90 -8.10 -3.42 -19.42
N ARG A 91 -8.14 -4.75 -19.27
CA ARG A 91 -8.87 -5.65 -20.18
C ARG A 91 -10.37 -5.44 -20.14
N GLN A 92 -10.95 -5.19 -18.96
CA GLN A 92 -12.38 -4.88 -18.82
C GLN A 92 -12.74 -3.58 -19.54
N HIS A 93 -11.90 -2.54 -19.40
CA HIS A 93 -12.08 -1.28 -20.13
C HIS A 93 -11.99 -1.48 -21.65
N GLU A 94 -11.03 -2.26 -22.14
CA GLU A 94 -10.91 -2.55 -23.58
C GLU A 94 -12.15 -3.28 -24.11
N PHE A 95 -12.62 -4.29 -23.37
CA PHE A 95 -13.83 -5.03 -23.74
C PHE A 95 -15.06 -4.12 -23.75
N ALA A 96 -15.27 -3.31 -22.71
CA ALA A 96 -16.36 -2.35 -22.64
C ALA A 96 -16.33 -1.36 -23.81
N ALA A 97 -15.14 -0.81 -24.14
CA ALA A 97 -14.97 0.08 -25.27
C ALA A 97 -15.24 -0.60 -26.63
N ARG A 98 -14.97 -1.91 -26.76
CA ARG A 98 -15.32 -2.69 -27.95
C ARG A 98 -16.82 -2.91 -28.07
N VAL A 99 -17.50 -3.27 -26.97
CA VAL A 99 -18.96 -3.44 -26.95
C VAL A 99 -19.67 -2.13 -27.25
N ASP A 100 -19.24 -1.03 -26.64
CA ASP A 100 -19.76 0.31 -26.88
C ASP A 100 -19.59 0.74 -28.35
N ARG A 101 -18.44 0.46 -28.98
CA ARG A 101 -18.28 0.68 -30.43
C ARG A 101 -19.20 -0.19 -31.29
N ALA A 102 -19.35 -1.47 -30.97
CA ALA A 102 -20.19 -2.39 -31.74
C ALA A 102 -21.68 -2.04 -31.63
N THR A 103 -22.15 -1.73 -30.42
CA THR A 103 -23.54 -1.34 -30.15
C THR A 103 -23.90 0.02 -30.73
N ARG A 104 -22.94 0.94 -30.84
CA ARG A 104 -23.13 2.25 -31.50
C ARG A 104 -23.27 2.13 -33.02
N GLN A 105 -22.81 1.04 -33.63
CA GLN A 105 -22.90 0.82 -35.08
C GLN A 105 -24.17 0.07 -35.52
N ASP A 106 -24.80 -0.72 -34.62
CA ASP A 106 -25.92 -1.60 -34.98
C ASP A 106 -27.30 -1.20 -34.39
N GLY A 107 -27.42 -0.12 -33.62
CA GLY A 107 -28.64 0.13 -32.83
C GLY A 107 -29.29 1.50 -33.04
N ALA A 108 -30.12 1.65 -34.08
CA ALA A 108 -31.25 2.56 -33.94
C ALA A 108 -32.17 1.95 -32.86
N ALA A 109 -32.32 2.63 -31.72
CA ALA A 109 -33.19 2.15 -30.64
C ALA A 109 -34.64 2.06 -31.16
N VAL A 110 -35.17 0.84 -31.32
CA VAL A 110 -36.57 0.61 -31.70
C VAL A 110 -37.37 0.35 -30.43
N TYR A 111 -38.24 1.29 -30.08
CA TYR A 111 -39.27 1.05 -29.06
C TYR A 111 -40.43 0.29 -29.68
N VAL A 112 -40.77 -0.86 -29.10
CA VAL A 112 -41.96 -1.63 -29.45
C VAL A 112 -43.05 -1.27 -28.43
N ASP A 113 -44.08 -0.58 -28.90
CA ASP A 113 -45.30 -0.34 -28.12
C ASP A 113 -46.17 -1.59 -28.22
N VAL A 114 -46.42 -2.25 -27.09
CA VAL A 114 -47.25 -3.45 -27.01
C VAL A 114 -48.63 -3.01 -26.55
N THR A 115 -49.51 -2.69 -27.50
CA THR A 115 -50.93 -2.48 -27.19
C THR A 115 -51.56 -3.84 -26.88
N ALA A 116 -52.16 -3.94 -25.69
CA ALA A 116 -52.77 -5.14 -25.09
C ALA A 116 -53.94 -5.73 -25.89
#